data_AF-A0A537XD01-F1
#
_entry.id   AF-A0A537XD01-F1
#
_cell.length_a   1.000
_cell.length_b   1.000
_cell.length_c   1.000
_cell.angle_alpha   90.00
_cell.angle_beta   90.00
_cell.angle_gamma   90.00
#
_symmetry.space_group_name_H-M   'P 1'
#
loop_
_entity.id
_entity.type
_entity.pdbx_description
1 polymer ?
#
loop_
_entity_poly.entity_id
_entity_poly.type
_entity_poly.pdbx_seq_one_letter_code
_entity_poly.pdbx_strand_id
1 'polypeptide(L)'
;MRPGSRLRIGALLIAGTLSVHELRFVLAPGGGADGLERHGYLSLAVPAAAAVVALALGGMVLRLAGRPTRDRGADQVALWRLALAAAAVLLVLFVGQETIESALGGQGPSGVGVIDGAGGWVAIPLSVLLGGCVALAARAGRRPLVPVRVAGGLAVAPRAESPVRRPVDPFLPCLTALARHLAGRGPPSPSVS
;
A
#
# COMPACT_ATOMS: atom_id res chain seq x y z
N MET A 1 8.18 -0.76 -4.94
CA MET A 1 7.18 -0.94 -3.86
C MET A 1 7.90 -1.39 -2.61
N ARG A 2 7.59 -0.85 -1.43
CA ARG A 2 8.24 -1.28 -0.18
C ARG A 2 7.64 -2.63 0.28
N PRO A 3 8.44 -3.63 0.69
CA PRO A 3 7.95 -4.92 1.16
C PRO A 3 6.85 -4.82 2.24
N GLY A 4 6.96 -3.82 3.13
CA GLY A 4 5.98 -3.58 4.19
C GLY A 4 4.56 -3.24 3.72
N SER A 5 4.36 -2.73 2.50
CA SER A 5 3.00 -2.45 2.01
C SER A 5 2.23 -3.72 1.64
N ARG A 6 2.94 -4.76 1.17
CA ARG A 6 2.37 -6.08 0.82
C ARG A 6 1.89 -6.79 2.07
N LEU A 7 2.76 -6.86 3.07
CA LEU A 7 2.44 -7.45 4.36
C LEU A 7 1.26 -6.73 5.03
N ARG A 8 1.25 -5.39 5.00
CA ARG A 8 0.15 -4.60 5.57
C ARG A 8 -1.20 -4.87 4.89
N ILE A 9 -1.26 -4.86 3.56
CA ILE A 9 -2.52 -5.13 2.85
C ILE A 9 -2.94 -6.58 3.03
N GLY A 10 -2.02 -7.53 2.96
CA GLY A 10 -2.31 -8.93 3.28
C GLY A 10 -2.91 -9.09 4.67
N ALA A 11 -2.29 -8.51 5.69
CA ALA A 11 -2.79 -8.53 7.07
C ALA A 11 -4.19 -7.91 7.20
N LEU A 12 -4.46 -6.79 6.52
CA LEU A 12 -5.79 -6.17 6.51
C LEU A 12 -6.84 -7.04 5.81
N LEU A 13 -6.48 -7.72 4.72
CA LEU A 13 -7.39 -8.64 4.03
C LEU A 13 -7.69 -9.88 4.88
N ILE A 14 -6.69 -10.41 5.59
CA ILE A 14 -6.88 -11.51 6.55
C ILE A 14 -7.84 -11.11 7.66
N ALA A 15 -7.54 -9.98 8.33
CA ALA A 15 -8.38 -9.47 9.40
C ALA A 15 -9.80 -9.17 8.91
N GLY A 16 -9.93 -8.56 7.73
CA GLY A 16 -11.23 -8.28 7.11
C GLY A 16 -12.01 -9.55 6.82
N THR A 17 -11.36 -10.58 6.28
CA THR A 17 -11.99 -11.86 5.94
C THR A 17 -12.54 -12.56 7.19
N LEU A 18 -11.72 -12.66 8.25
CA LEU A 18 -12.16 -13.20 9.54
C LEU A 18 -13.32 -12.39 10.11
N SER A 19 -13.25 -11.06 10.02
CA SER A 19 -14.32 -10.18 10.48
C SER A 19 -15.64 -10.40 9.72
N VAL A 20 -15.59 -10.58 8.39
CA VAL A 20 -16.80 -10.90 7.60
C VAL A 20 -17.42 -12.19 8.08
N HIS A 21 -16.60 -13.23 8.26
CA HIS A 21 -17.05 -14.54 8.71
C HIS A 21 -17.69 -14.48 10.10
N GLU A 22 -17.01 -13.91 11.10
CA GLU A 22 -17.50 -13.80 12.48
C GLU A 22 -18.76 -12.91 12.58
N LEU A 23 -18.72 -11.73 11.96
CA LEU A 23 -19.84 -10.78 12.03
C LEU A 23 -21.09 -11.33 11.35
N ARG A 24 -20.97 -12.22 10.35
CA ARG A 24 -22.14 -12.85 9.74
C ARG A 24 -22.94 -13.65 10.77
N PHE A 25 -22.28 -14.36 11.68
CA PHE A 25 -22.95 -15.22 12.64
C PHE A 25 -23.64 -14.40 13.73
N VAL A 26 -23.02 -13.28 14.13
CA VAL A 26 -23.62 -12.33 15.07
C VAL A 26 -24.84 -11.63 14.47
N LEU A 27 -24.80 -11.31 13.18
CA LEU A 27 -25.84 -10.54 12.49
C LEU A 27 -26.90 -11.41 11.79
N ALA A 28 -26.66 -12.71 11.62
CA ALA A 28 -27.60 -13.62 11.01
C ALA A 28 -28.85 -13.80 11.89
N PRO A 29 -30.07 -13.72 11.32
CA PRO A 29 -31.30 -14.01 12.05
C PRO A 29 -31.25 -15.42 12.67
N GLY A 30 -31.32 -15.51 14.00
CA GLY A 30 -31.23 -16.78 14.77
C GLY A 30 -29.86 -17.07 15.41
N GLY A 31 -28.87 -16.19 15.29
CA GLY A 31 -27.50 -16.37 15.84
C GLY A 31 -27.31 -16.03 17.33
N GLY A 32 -28.37 -15.61 18.03
CA GLY A 32 -28.28 -15.23 19.44
C GLY A 32 -28.27 -16.46 20.37
N ALA A 33 -27.20 -16.57 21.17
CA ALA A 33 -26.88 -17.58 22.20
C ALA A 33 -25.96 -18.74 21.76
N ASP A 34 -26.27 -19.47 20.68
CA ASP A 34 -25.50 -20.70 20.31
C ASP A 34 -24.35 -20.48 19.31
N GLY A 35 -24.13 -19.22 18.91
CA GLY A 35 -23.10 -18.85 17.94
C GLY A 35 -21.69 -19.02 18.51
N LEU A 36 -21.40 -18.46 19.70
CA LEU A 36 -20.05 -18.46 20.29
C LEU A 36 -19.54 -19.86 20.69
N GLU A 37 -20.40 -20.75 21.19
CA GLU A 37 -19.98 -22.11 21.61
C GLU A 37 -19.60 -23.01 20.43
N ARG A 38 -20.16 -22.76 19.24
CA ARG A 38 -19.82 -23.53 18.03
C ARG A 38 -18.44 -23.21 17.46
N HIS A 39 -17.74 -22.16 17.90
CA HIS A 39 -16.44 -21.77 17.33
C HIS A 39 -15.24 -22.61 17.85
N GLY A 40 -15.50 -23.66 18.63
CA GLY A 40 -14.48 -24.60 19.11
C GLY A 40 -13.79 -25.44 18.01
N TYR A 41 -14.31 -25.45 16.76
CA TYR A 41 -13.73 -26.20 15.65
C TYR A 41 -12.77 -25.40 14.78
N LEU A 42 -12.30 -24.22 15.21
CA LEU A 42 -11.31 -23.36 14.53
C LEU A 42 -10.02 -24.14 14.18
N SER A 43 -10.13 -24.98 13.16
CA SER A 43 -9.06 -25.69 12.51
C SER A 43 -8.23 -24.61 11.89
N LEU A 44 -7.03 -24.41 12.43
CA LEU A 44 -6.07 -23.42 11.99
C LEU A 44 -5.87 -23.45 10.45
N ALA A 45 -6.20 -24.57 9.80
CA ALA A 45 -6.17 -24.77 8.35
C ALA A 45 -7.03 -23.75 7.56
N VAL A 46 -8.25 -23.44 8.01
CA VAL A 46 -9.15 -22.51 7.29
C VAL A 46 -8.63 -21.06 7.32
N PRO A 47 -8.31 -20.46 8.48
CA PRO A 47 -7.71 -19.14 8.53
C PRO A 47 -6.30 -19.11 7.91
N ALA A 48 -5.52 -20.19 7.97
CA ALA A 48 -4.21 -20.26 7.31
C ALA A 48 -4.32 -20.27 5.77
N ALA A 49 -5.26 -21.03 5.20
CA ALA A 49 -5.51 -21.05 3.77
C ALA A 49 -6.02 -19.68 3.29
N ALA A 50 -6.97 -19.08 4.02
CA ALA A 50 -7.43 -17.72 3.76
C ALA A 50 -6.27 -16.71 3.83
N ALA A 51 -5.32 -16.90 4.75
CA ALA A 51 -4.15 -16.03 4.86
C ALA A 51 -3.20 -16.10 3.66
N VAL A 52 -2.94 -17.29 3.14
CA VAL A 52 -2.11 -17.46 1.93
C VAL A 52 -2.78 -16.78 0.73
N VAL A 53 -4.08 -17.00 0.54
CA VAL A 53 -4.83 -16.41 -0.58
C VAL A 53 -4.96 -14.90 -0.43
N ALA A 54 -5.18 -14.38 0.78
CA ALA A 54 -5.21 -12.95 1.06
C ALA A 54 -3.88 -12.26 0.75
N LEU A 55 -2.74 -12.90 1.07
CA LEU A 55 -1.42 -12.40 0.70
C LEU A 55 -1.20 -12.36 -0.82
N ALA A 56 -1.65 -13.39 -1.54
CA ALA A 56 -1.58 -13.44 -3.00
C ALA A 56 -2.46 -12.35 -3.66
N LEU A 57 -3.71 -12.20 -3.20
CA LEU A 57 -4.67 -11.23 -3.71
C LEU A 57 -4.34 -9.78 -3.29
N GLY A 58 -3.63 -9.58 -2.18
CA GLY A 58 -3.12 -8.28 -1.76
C GLY A 58 -2.20 -7.63 -2.81
N GLY A 59 -1.51 -8.42 -3.63
CA GLY A 59 -0.73 -7.94 -4.77
C GLY A 59 -1.59 -7.21 -5.82
N MET A 60 -2.79 -7.72 -6.10
CA MET A 60 -3.75 -7.12 -7.05
C MET A 60 -4.29 -5.79 -6.54
N VAL A 61 -4.71 -5.76 -5.27
CA VAL A 61 -5.19 -4.55 -4.58
C VAL A 61 -4.10 -3.46 -4.58
N LEU A 62 -2.84 -3.84 -4.33
CA LEU A 62 -1.72 -2.92 -4.36
C LEU A 62 -1.37 -2.39 -5.75
N ARG A 63 -1.52 -3.21 -6.80
CA ARG A 63 -1.34 -2.77 -8.19
C ARG A 63 -2.37 -1.72 -8.58
N LEU A 64 -3.63 -1.92 -8.17
CA LEU A 64 -4.71 -0.96 -8.38
C LEU A 64 -4.46 0.33 -7.62
N ALA A 65 -4.03 0.23 -6.36
CA ALA A 65 -3.61 1.39 -5.60
C ALA A 65 -2.48 2.11 -6.36
N GLY A 66 -1.47 1.40 -6.88
CA GLY A 66 -0.21 1.90 -7.46
C GLY A 66 -0.32 2.91 -8.61
N ARG A 67 -1.50 3.09 -9.20
CA ARG A 67 -1.67 3.92 -10.39
C ARG A 67 -1.69 5.41 -10.01
N PRO A 68 -0.77 6.23 -10.57
CA PRO A 68 -0.78 7.67 -10.33
C PRO A 68 -2.01 8.30 -10.98
N THR A 69 -2.80 9.04 -10.20
CA THR A 69 -3.93 9.84 -10.67
C THR A 69 -3.55 11.31 -10.64
N ARG A 70 -3.62 11.99 -11.79
CA ARG A 70 -3.28 13.43 -11.88
C ARG A 70 -4.45 14.36 -11.56
N ASP A 71 -5.69 13.85 -11.63
CA ASP A 71 -6.90 14.64 -11.40
C ASP A 71 -7.64 14.22 -10.12
N ARG A 72 -8.24 15.21 -9.42
CA ARG A 72 -9.05 14.95 -8.21
C ARG A 72 -10.24 14.02 -8.47
N GLY A 73 -10.88 14.14 -9.63
CA GLY A 73 -11.95 13.21 -10.05
C GLY A 73 -11.43 11.79 -10.30
N ALA A 74 -10.22 11.65 -10.83
CA ALA A 74 -9.57 10.37 -11.04
C ALA A 74 -9.16 9.70 -9.71
N ASP A 75 -8.85 10.47 -8.66
CA ASP A 75 -8.53 9.96 -7.32
C ASP A 75 -9.75 9.34 -6.62
N GLN A 76 -10.94 9.95 -6.76
CA GLN A 76 -12.17 9.37 -6.22
C GLN A 76 -12.54 8.06 -6.92
N VAL A 77 -12.43 8.02 -8.25
CA VAL A 77 -12.66 6.79 -9.04
C VAL A 77 -11.65 5.71 -8.68
N ALA A 78 -10.38 6.07 -8.49
CA ALA A 78 -9.35 5.13 -8.07
C ALA A 78 -9.62 4.54 -6.67
N LEU A 79 -10.10 5.36 -5.73
CA LEU A 79 -10.50 4.89 -4.40
C LEU A 79 -11.67 3.90 -4.49
N TRP A 80 -12.71 4.22 -5.26
CA TRP A 80 -13.85 3.31 -5.45
C TRP A 80 -13.44 1.99 -6.09
N ARG A 81 -12.59 2.02 -7.13
CA ARG A 81 -12.05 0.80 -7.74
C ARG A 81 -11.25 -0.04 -6.75
N LEU A 82 -10.49 0.61 -5.87
CA LEU A 82 -9.72 -0.07 -4.83
C LEU A 82 -10.63 -0.70 -3.78
N ALA A 83 -11.68 0.02 -3.35
CA ALA A 83 -12.66 -0.47 -2.40
C ALA A 83 -13.44 -1.67 -2.96
N LEU A 84 -13.90 -1.59 -4.20
CA LEU A 84 -14.61 -2.69 -4.87
C LEU A 84 -13.71 -3.91 -5.09
N ALA A 85 -12.44 -3.70 -5.46
CA ALA A 85 -11.50 -4.81 -5.59
C ALA A 85 -11.23 -5.49 -4.24
N ALA A 86 -11.05 -4.72 -3.17
CA ALA A 86 -10.88 -5.26 -1.82
C ALA A 86 -12.14 -6.00 -1.36
N ALA A 87 -13.32 -5.43 -1.59
CA ALA A 87 -14.60 -6.07 -1.26
C ALA A 87 -14.79 -7.40 -2.00
N ALA A 88 -14.49 -7.44 -3.30
CA ALA A 88 -14.55 -8.66 -4.10
C ALA A 88 -13.58 -9.74 -3.56
N VAL A 89 -12.35 -9.34 -3.19
CA VAL A 89 -11.38 -10.26 -2.58
C VAL A 89 -11.90 -10.81 -1.25
N LEU A 90 -12.44 -9.96 -0.38
CA LEU A 90 -13.02 -10.38 0.90
C LEU A 90 -14.17 -11.37 0.71
N LEU A 91 -15.06 -11.11 -0.25
CA LEU A 91 -16.19 -12.00 -0.56
C LEU A 91 -15.72 -13.36 -1.10
N VAL A 92 -14.71 -13.37 -1.99
CA VAL A 92 -14.12 -14.62 -2.49
C VAL A 92 -13.48 -15.43 -1.36
N LEU A 93 -12.76 -14.77 -0.46
CA LEU A 93 -12.14 -15.42 0.68
C LEU A 93 -13.20 -16.01 1.62
N PHE A 94 -14.26 -15.25 1.92
CA PHE A 94 -15.41 -15.72 2.70
C PHE A 94 -16.05 -16.97 2.09
N VAL A 95 -16.41 -16.92 0.80
CA VAL A 95 -16.98 -18.08 0.09
C VAL A 95 -16.05 -19.28 0.13
N GLY A 96 -14.74 -19.04 -0.01
CA GLY A 96 -13.71 -20.08 0.11
C GLY A 96 -13.69 -20.74 1.50
N GLN A 97 -13.73 -19.95 2.58
CA GLN A 97 -13.77 -20.47 3.94
C GLN A 97 -14.99 -21.37 4.17
N GLU A 98 -16.18 -20.88 3.81
CA GLU A 98 -17.44 -21.61 3.97
C GLU A 98 -17.49 -22.89 3.14
N THR A 99 -16.90 -22.87 1.95
CA THR A 99 -16.78 -24.05 1.09
C THR A 99 -15.86 -25.10 1.72
N ILE A 100 -14.73 -24.67 2.28
CA ILE A 100 -13.79 -25.58 2.97
C ILE A 100 -14.45 -26.13 4.23
N GLU A 101 -15.12 -25.30 5.02
CA GLU A 101 -15.85 -25.74 6.22
C GLU A 101 -16.96 -26.74 5.89
N SER A 102 -17.74 -26.48 4.85
CA SER A 102 -18.78 -27.42 4.40
C SER A 102 -18.18 -28.74 3.91
N ALA A 103 -17.03 -28.70 3.21
CA ALA A 103 -16.34 -29.89 2.75
C ALA A 103 -15.74 -30.72 3.91
N LEU A 104 -15.19 -30.07 4.93
CA LEU A 104 -14.61 -30.73 6.10
C LEU A 104 -15.67 -31.20 7.11
N GLY A 105 -16.75 -30.43 7.27
CA GLY A 105 -17.86 -30.71 8.18
C GLY A 105 -18.93 -31.62 7.59
N GLY A 106 -18.95 -31.83 6.26
CA GLY A 106 -19.85 -32.73 5.55
C GLY A 106 -21.30 -32.24 5.41
N GLN A 107 -21.58 -30.98 5.75
CA GLN A 107 -22.94 -30.43 5.80
C GLN A 107 -22.91 -28.92 5.60
N GLY A 108 -23.86 -28.40 4.80
CA GLY A 108 -24.05 -26.97 4.57
C GLY A 108 -23.96 -26.55 3.09
N PRO A 109 -24.36 -25.31 2.76
CA PRO A 109 -24.22 -24.75 1.42
C PRO A 109 -22.75 -24.50 1.06
N SER A 110 -22.35 -24.75 -0.19
CA SER A 110 -20.98 -24.52 -0.67
C SER A 110 -20.95 -23.60 -1.89
N GLY A 111 -19.77 -23.03 -2.17
CA GLY A 111 -19.59 -22.08 -3.26
C GLY A 111 -20.50 -20.85 -3.11
N VAL A 112 -21.11 -20.40 -4.20
CA VAL A 112 -22.00 -19.23 -4.18
C VAL A 112 -23.30 -19.47 -3.41
N GLY A 113 -23.73 -20.72 -3.24
CA GLY A 113 -24.93 -21.08 -2.46
C GLY A 113 -24.82 -20.73 -0.98
N VAL A 114 -23.61 -20.43 -0.49
CA VAL A 114 -23.35 -19.88 0.84
C VAL A 114 -24.08 -18.55 1.05
N ILE A 115 -24.21 -17.72 0.01
CA ILE A 115 -24.83 -16.39 0.10
C ILE A 115 -26.32 -16.49 0.39
N ASP A 116 -27.00 -17.49 -0.19
CA ASP A 116 -28.43 -17.73 0.01
C ASP A 116 -28.74 -18.49 1.30
N GLY A 117 -27.70 -18.99 1.98
CA GLY A 117 -27.81 -19.68 3.27
C GLY A 117 -28.18 -18.76 4.44
N ALA A 118 -28.33 -19.36 5.62
CA ALA A 118 -28.71 -18.67 6.86
C ALA A 118 -27.77 -17.50 7.22
N GLY A 119 -28.12 -16.30 6.75
CA GLY A 119 -27.36 -15.06 6.98
C GLY A 119 -26.19 -14.81 6.02
N GLY A 120 -26.00 -15.63 4.98
CA GLY A 120 -24.91 -15.49 4.01
C GLY A 120 -24.93 -14.16 3.25
N TRP A 121 -26.11 -13.63 2.98
CA TRP A 121 -26.30 -12.36 2.28
C TRP A 121 -25.68 -11.18 3.03
N VAL A 122 -25.54 -11.26 4.36
CA VAL A 122 -24.92 -10.22 5.21
C VAL A 122 -23.41 -10.07 4.91
N ALA A 123 -22.78 -11.11 4.37
CA ALA A 123 -21.37 -11.06 3.97
C ALA A 123 -21.10 -10.03 2.86
N ILE A 124 -22.10 -9.73 2.01
CA ILE A 124 -21.98 -8.75 0.92
C ILE A 124 -21.78 -7.32 1.47
N PRO A 125 -22.71 -6.73 2.26
CA PRO A 125 -22.53 -5.39 2.80
C PRO A 125 -21.31 -5.30 3.74
N LEU A 126 -20.98 -6.35 4.49
CA LEU A 126 -19.76 -6.39 5.32
C LEU A 126 -18.48 -6.33 4.48
N SER A 127 -18.43 -7.08 3.38
CA SER A 127 -17.29 -7.07 2.46
C SER A 127 -17.10 -5.70 1.81
N VAL A 128 -18.20 -5.01 1.46
CA VAL A 128 -18.15 -3.64 0.94
C VAL A 128 -17.59 -2.66 1.97
N LEU A 129 -18.10 -2.72 3.20
CA LEU A 129 -17.66 -1.84 4.29
C LEU A 129 -16.16 -2.03 4.59
N LEU A 130 -15.73 -3.28 4.81
CA LEU A 130 -14.35 -3.61 5.13
C LEU A 130 -13.42 -3.40 3.95
N GLY A 131 -13.89 -3.64 2.71
CA GLY A 131 -13.16 -3.30 1.49
C GLY A 131 -12.89 -1.80 1.39
N GLY A 132 -13.85 -0.97 1.79
CA GLY A 132 -13.66 0.48 1.96
C GLY A 132 -12.56 0.81 2.97
N CYS A 133 -12.55 0.17 4.13
CA CYS A 133 -11.49 0.35 5.15
C CYS A 133 -10.11 -0.03 4.61
N VAL A 134 -9.99 -1.16 3.91
CA VAL A 134 -8.74 -1.62 3.27
C VAL A 134 -8.27 -0.57 2.26
N ALA A 135 -9.17 -0.06 1.43
CA ALA A 135 -8.84 0.96 0.42
C ALA A 135 -8.38 2.28 1.04
N LEU A 136 -9.03 2.72 2.11
CA LEU A 136 -8.62 3.91 2.87
C LEU A 136 -7.24 3.72 3.51
N ALA A 137 -6.97 2.56 4.13
CA ALA A 137 -5.68 2.26 4.73
C ALA A 137 -4.55 2.18 3.68
N ALA A 138 -4.84 1.59 2.52
CA ALA A 138 -3.94 1.53 1.37
C ALA A 138 -3.62 2.91 0.80
N ARG A 139 -4.60 3.84 0.81
CA ARG A 139 -4.40 5.22 0.38
C ARG A 139 -3.63 6.05 1.42
N ALA A 140 -3.92 5.86 2.71
CA ALA A 140 -3.22 6.54 3.80
C ALA A 140 -1.71 6.21 3.81
N GLY A 141 -1.34 4.96 3.52
CA GLY A 141 0.06 4.53 3.44
C GLY A 141 0.88 5.15 2.30
N ARG A 142 0.27 5.95 1.42
CA ARG A 142 0.95 6.68 0.32
C ARG A 142 1.29 8.10 0.65
N ARG A 143 0.63 8.69 1.65
CA ARG A 143 0.93 10.06 2.04
C ARG A 143 2.36 10.06 2.57
N PRO A 144 3.26 10.88 2.01
CA PRO A 144 4.57 11.06 2.63
C PRO A 144 4.33 11.47 4.07
N LEU A 145 4.99 10.80 5.01
CA LEU A 145 4.99 11.23 6.41
C LEU A 145 5.56 12.64 6.39
N VAL A 146 4.70 13.65 6.59
CA VAL A 146 5.16 15.01 6.78
C VAL A 146 5.78 15.01 8.18
N PRO A 147 7.10 15.23 8.32
CA PRO A 147 7.69 15.37 9.63
C PRO A 147 7.01 16.57 10.29
N VAL A 148 6.22 16.31 11.33
CA VAL A 148 5.72 17.37 12.20
C VAL A 148 6.97 17.92 12.88
N ARG A 149 7.42 19.11 12.46
CA ARG A 149 8.41 19.86 13.24
C ARG A 149 7.71 20.24 14.54
N VAL A 150 7.97 19.46 15.59
CA VAL A 150 7.65 19.89 16.95
C VAL A 150 8.51 21.11 17.21
N ALA A 151 7.89 22.29 17.17
CA ALA A 151 8.51 23.53 17.62
C ALA A 151 8.68 23.42 19.13
N GLY A 152 9.80 22.83 19.56
CA GLY A 152 10.03 22.57 20.99
C GLY A 152 11.14 21.58 21.32
N GLY A 153 11.74 20.90 20.34
CA GLY A 153 13.00 20.19 20.57
C GLY A 153 14.15 21.18 20.45
N LEU A 154 14.89 21.41 21.54
CA LEU A 154 16.21 22.05 21.49
C LEU A 154 16.96 21.47 20.30
N ALA A 155 17.13 22.27 19.26
CA ALA A 155 17.95 21.88 18.13
C ALA A 155 19.35 21.68 18.72
N VAL A 156 19.76 20.42 18.86
CA VAL A 156 21.18 20.10 19.00
C VAL A 156 21.76 20.50 17.65
N ALA A 157 22.23 21.74 17.58
CA ALA A 157 22.99 22.21 16.44
C ALA A 157 24.12 21.19 16.24
N PRO A 158 24.33 20.67 15.01
CA PRO A 158 25.54 19.92 14.74
C PRO A 158 26.70 20.81 15.17
N ARG A 159 27.49 20.32 16.12
CA ARG A 159 28.72 20.99 16.53
C ARG A 159 29.51 21.20 15.25
N ALA A 160 29.73 22.46 14.87
CA ALA A 160 30.54 22.77 13.71
C ALA A 160 31.91 22.11 13.93
N GLU A 161 32.18 21.03 13.21
CA GLU A 161 33.51 20.48 13.13
C GLU A 161 34.38 21.60 12.57
N SER A 162 35.35 22.06 13.37
CA SER A 162 36.30 23.06 12.92
C SER A 162 36.98 22.52 11.65
N PRO A 163 37.07 23.33 10.58
CA PRO A 163 37.77 22.89 9.38
C PRO A 163 39.23 22.64 9.74
N VAL A 164 39.65 21.37 9.66
CA VAL A 164 41.06 21.01 9.72
C VAL A 164 41.75 21.73 8.56
N ARG A 165 42.55 22.76 8.89
CA ARG A 165 43.43 23.43 7.93
C ARG A 165 44.38 22.38 7.36
N ARG A 166 44.24 22.08 6.07
CA ARG A 166 45.29 21.40 5.32
C ARG A 166 46.44 22.39 5.13
N PRO A 167 47.71 22.02 5.42
CA PRO A 167 48.84 22.85 5.08
C PRO A 167 48.91 22.99 3.55
N VAL A 168 49.11 24.22 3.09
CA VAL A 168 49.33 24.57 1.70
C VAL A 168 50.82 24.42 1.44
N ASP A 169 51.21 23.48 0.58
CA ASP A 169 52.61 23.36 0.13
C ASP A 169 52.95 24.53 -0.82
N PRO A 170 53.99 25.34 -0.54
CA PRO A 170 54.33 26.49 -1.35
C PRO A 170 55.44 26.12 -2.33
N PHE A 171 55.11 25.47 -3.45
CA PHE A 171 56.07 25.35 -4.56
C PHE A 171 55.37 25.49 -5.92
N LEU A 172 55.43 26.71 -6.46
CA LEU A 172 55.15 27.03 -7.86
C LEU A 172 56.45 27.54 -8.50
N PRO A 173 56.86 27.00 -9.65
CA PRO A 173 57.59 27.77 -10.64
C PRO A 173 56.68 28.11 -11.83
N CYS A 174 56.62 29.42 -12.07
CA CYS A 174 56.08 30.07 -13.25
C CYS A 174 56.99 29.81 -14.46
N LEU A 175 56.45 29.32 -15.58
CA LEU A 175 57.10 29.36 -16.88
C LEU A 175 56.15 30.03 -17.89
N THR A 176 56.28 31.35 -17.90
CA THR A 176 56.27 32.27 -19.05
C THR A 176 55.54 31.87 -20.34
N ALA A 177 54.62 32.76 -20.70
CA ALA A 177 54.02 32.94 -22.00
C ALA A 177 55.06 33.01 -23.14
N LEU A 178 54.91 32.12 -24.11
CA LEU A 178 55.40 32.31 -25.48
C LEU A 178 54.16 32.39 -26.38
N ALA A 179 53.79 33.63 -26.69
CA ALA A 179 52.93 33.95 -27.81
C ALA A 179 53.55 33.43 -29.12
N ARG A 180 52.72 33.04 -30.10
CA ARG A 180 52.53 33.79 -31.37
C ARG A 180 51.76 33.00 -32.44
N HIS A 181 50.69 33.65 -32.91
CA HIS A 181 50.22 33.73 -34.30
C HIS A 181 49.74 32.47 -35.04
N LEU A 182 48.50 32.04 -34.81
CA LEU A 182 47.69 31.40 -35.86
C LEU A 182 46.20 31.74 -35.69
N ALA A 183 45.73 32.74 -36.43
CA ALA A 183 44.41 32.81 -37.10
C ALA A 183 43.93 34.26 -37.30
N GLY A 184 43.48 34.56 -38.53
CA GLY A 184 42.48 35.60 -38.79
C GLY A 184 43.01 36.93 -39.34
N ARG A 185 43.32 36.98 -40.64
CA ARG A 185 43.39 38.26 -41.38
C ARG A 185 41.98 38.75 -41.76
N GLY A 186 41.78 40.06 -41.62
CA GLY A 186 40.73 40.90 -42.24
C GLY A 186 39.80 41.55 -41.19
N PRO A 187 39.17 42.72 -41.43
CA PRO A 187 39.11 43.63 -42.61
C PRO A 187 39.33 45.13 -42.19
N PRO A 188 38.80 46.22 -42.83
CA PRO A 188 38.55 46.62 -44.23
C PRO A 188 39.29 47.93 -44.63
N SER A 189 39.05 48.39 -45.87
CA SER A 189 39.56 49.56 -46.58
C SER A 189 39.22 50.94 -45.97
N PRO A 190 40.10 51.95 -46.06
CA PRO A 190 39.72 53.35 -45.87
C PRO A 190 39.27 54.02 -47.17
N SER A 191 38.21 54.81 -47.03
CA SER A 191 37.59 55.74 -47.97
C SER A 191 38.40 57.02 -48.19
N VAL A 192 38.34 57.51 -49.44
CA VAL A 192 38.23 58.91 -49.92
C VAL A 192 39.12 60.01 -49.30
N SER A 193 39.92 60.65 -50.16
CA SER A 193 39.97 62.11 -50.36
C SER A 193 40.38 62.39 -51.81
#